data_AF-A0A496BEW8-F1
#
_entry.id   AF-A0A496BEW8-F1
#
_cell.length_a   1.000
_cell.length_b   1.000
_cell.length_c   1.000
_cell.angle_alpha   90.00
_cell.angle_beta   90.00
_cell.angle_gamma   90.00
#
_symmetry.space_group_name_H-M   'P 1'
#
loop_
_entity.id
_entity.type
_entity.pdbx_description
1 polymer ?
#
loop_
_entity_poly.entity_id
_entity_poly.type
_entity_poly.pdbx_seq_one_letter_code
_entity_poly.pdbx_strand_id
1 'polypeptide(L)'
;MKNTIAALLFLIVVASLFGGCTALQEAQQKRASRLLEERDANTLMLAPSDAKIQIAPDALFGESNHYTLTFAEDLRGLEKFDQAAERHTFALSALGYMESLYDAMNDYFGFQPKHKIHVTLHDVYRGTRHAATTGTRYRQGYQDGAYLKFITEITMDFPIAMYEQSDVRAHELTHAFTNIYFLPTWFSEGLAGLIQAEYAKGDSHTKLNLRGNLKLNLDGVNALEDWAGHTGDSPLTGNPLTRWRYNYSYSIVSKLREDYGDDFYVRVFRLMAADRLHQRLPGTMNNSFLVYYFSQAAGVDLVPFFQELQFKLRKLEKSDILQAIDELNPRRN
;
A
#
# COMPACT_ATOMS: atom_id res chain seq x y z
N MET A 1 -53.35 3.23 16.40
CA MET A 1 -52.48 4.08 15.54
C MET A 1 -51.02 4.17 16.02
N LYS A 2 -50.71 4.38 17.31
CA LYS A 2 -49.31 4.47 17.77
C LYS A 2 -48.53 3.15 17.64
N ASN A 3 -49.16 2.00 17.90
CA ASN A 3 -48.48 0.69 17.82
C ASN A 3 -48.19 0.23 16.38
N THR A 4 -48.99 0.67 15.40
CA THR A 4 -48.78 0.32 13.99
C THR A 4 -47.64 1.12 13.35
N ILE A 5 -47.41 2.37 13.78
CA ILE A 5 -46.30 3.20 13.28
C ILE A 5 -44.95 2.69 13.83
N ALA A 6 -44.91 2.27 15.10
CA ALA A 6 -43.71 1.69 15.70
C ALA A 6 -43.30 0.35 15.04
N ALA A 7 -44.27 -0.51 14.70
CA ALA A 7 -44.00 -1.76 14.00
C ALA A 7 -43.49 -1.53 12.56
N LEU A 8 -43.99 -0.50 11.86
CA LEU A 8 -43.55 -0.15 10.51
C LEU A 8 -42.11 0.41 10.50
N LEU A 9 -41.79 1.27 11.46
CA LEU A 9 -40.42 1.81 11.64
C LEU A 9 -39.42 0.71 11.98
N PHE A 10 -39.81 -0.26 12.83
CA PHE A 10 -38.97 -1.40 13.15
C PHE A 10 -38.70 -2.29 11.92
N LEU A 11 -39.71 -2.55 11.09
CA LEU A 11 -39.59 -3.30 9.84
C LEU A 11 -38.70 -2.60 8.80
N ILE A 12 -38.76 -1.26 8.71
CA ILE A 12 -37.91 -0.48 7.81
C ILE A 12 -36.45 -0.50 8.29
N VAL A 13 -36.19 -0.36 9.59
CA VAL A 13 -34.83 -0.44 10.16
C VAL A 13 -34.24 -1.83 9.95
N VAL A 14 -35.03 -2.89 10.19
CA VAL A 14 -34.65 -4.28 9.94
C VAL A 14 -34.35 -4.52 8.46
N ALA A 15 -35.22 -4.10 7.54
CA ALA A 15 -35.00 -4.24 6.09
C ALA A 15 -33.77 -3.45 5.60
N SER A 16 -33.46 -2.30 6.22
CA SER A 16 -32.28 -1.49 5.90
C SER A 16 -30.98 -2.14 6.37
N LEU A 17 -31.00 -2.80 7.53
CA LEU A 17 -29.84 -3.51 8.08
C LEU A 17 -29.54 -4.81 7.31
N PHE A 18 -30.57 -5.52 6.83
CA PHE A 18 -30.39 -6.74 6.06
C PHE A 18 -30.10 -6.49 4.57
N GLY A 19 -30.70 -5.47 3.95
CA GLY A 19 -30.43 -5.11 2.55
C GLY A 19 -29.05 -4.48 2.30
N GLY A 20 -28.48 -3.80 3.30
CA GLY A 20 -27.13 -3.24 3.22
C GLY A 20 -26.03 -4.31 3.23
N CYS A 21 -26.22 -5.38 4.00
CA CYS A 21 -25.28 -6.50 4.05
C CYS A 21 -25.28 -7.33 2.76
N THR A 22 -26.45 -7.59 2.15
CA THR A 22 -26.54 -8.35 0.90
C THR A 22 -25.97 -7.57 -0.28
N ALA A 23 -26.27 -6.27 -0.40
CA ALA A 23 -25.71 -5.44 -1.47
C ALA A 23 -24.18 -5.28 -1.35
N LEU A 24 -23.65 -5.19 -0.13
CA LEU A 24 -22.21 -5.18 0.12
C LEU A 24 -21.59 -6.54 -0.26
N GLN A 25 -22.20 -7.64 0.13
CA GLN A 25 -21.72 -8.99 -0.16
C GLN A 25 -21.78 -9.32 -1.66
N GLU A 26 -22.81 -8.88 -2.37
CA GLU A 26 -22.91 -8.99 -3.84
C GLU A 26 -21.87 -8.12 -4.54
N ALA A 27 -21.62 -6.90 -4.06
CA ALA A 27 -20.56 -6.04 -4.58
C ALA A 27 -19.17 -6.64 -4.36
N GLN A 28 -18.94 -7.25 -3.20
CA GLN A 28 -17.73 -8.00 -2.87
C GLN A 28 -17.54 -9.20 -3.80
N GLN A 29 -18.57 -10.03 -3.97
CA GLN A 29 -18.53 -11.19 -4.87
C GLN A 29 -18.32 -10.78 -6.33
N LYS A 30 -18.97 -9.72 -6.80
CA LYS A 30 -18.81 -9.19 -8.16
C LYS A 30 -17.41 -8.60 -8.40
N ARG A 31 -16.74 -8.14 -7.34
CA ARG A 31 -15.36 -7.67 -7.43
C ARG A 31 -14.37 -8.81 -7.36
N ALA A 32 -14.57 -9.76 -6.44
CA ALA A 32 -13.74 -10.96 -6.33
C ALA A 32 -13.77 -11.78 -7.63
N SER A 33 -14.96 -11.94 -8.24
CA SER A 33 -15.10 -12.57 -9.56
C SER A 33 -14.37 -11.80 -10.66
N ARG A 34 -14.51 -10.47 -10.73
CA ARG A 34 -13.72 -9.66 -11.69
C ARG A 34 -12.22 -9.79 -11.49
N LEU A 35 -11.74 -9.73 -10.25
CA LEU A 35 -10.33 -9.94 -9.92
C LEU A 35 -9.87 -11.35 -10.28
N LEU A 36 -10.74 -12.36 -10.23
CA LEU A 36 -10.42 -13.73 -10.64
C LEU A 36 -10.45 -13.90 -12.17
N GLU A 37 -11.42 -13.30 -12.86
CA GLU A 37 -11.53 -13.29 -14.33
C GLU A 37 -10.36 -12.54 -14.98
N GLU A 38 -9.91 -11.42 -14.40
CA GLU A 38 -8.70 -10.71 -14.85
C GLU A 38 -7.40 -11.47 -14.54
N ARG A 39 -7.45 -12.44 -13.62
CA ARG A 39 -6.32 -13.31 -13.23
C ARG A 39 -6.33 -14.66 -13.92
N ASP A 40 -7.21 -14.87 -14.91
CA ASP A 40 -7.36 -16.17 -15.56
C ASP A 40 -6.06 -16.62 -16.26
N ALA A 41 -5.78 -17.91 -16.14
CA ALA A 41 -4.48 -18.45 -15.75
C ALA A 41 -3.37 -18.50 -16.83
N ASN A 42 -3.46 -17.70 -17.91
CA ASN A 42 -2.49 -17.72 -19.02
C ASN A 42 -1.87 -16.37 -19.37
N THR A 43 -2.23 -15.30 -18.67
CA THR A 43 -1.69 -13.97 -18.97
C THR A 43 -1.02 -13.39 -17.73
N LEU A 44 0.29 -13.61 -17.64
CA LEU A 44 1.25 -12.76 -16.91
C LEU A 44 1.21 -11.28 -17.37
N MET A 45 0.37 -10.96 -18.36
CA MET A 45 0.15 -9.63 -18.89
C MET A 45 -1.16 -9.10 -18.35
N LEU A 46 -1.04 -8.09 -17.50
CA LEU A 46 -2.12 -7.21 -17.09
C LEU A 46 -2.92 -6.75 -18.32
N ALA A 47 -4.21 -6.48 -18.15
CA ALA A 47 -4.99 -5.85 -19.19
C ALA A 47 -4.23 -4.60 -19.69
N PRO A 48 -4.01 -4.45 -21.01
CA PRO A 48 -3.26 -3.32 -21.52
C PRO A 48 -3.93 -2.02 -21.12
N SER A 49 -3.17 -1.11 -20.50
CA SER A 49 -3.69 0.22 -20.18
C SER A 49 -3.90 1.04 -21.46
N ASP A 50 -4.93 1.90 -21.46
CA ASP A 50 -5.19 2.85 -22.55
C ASP A 50 -4.35 4.15 -22.42
N ALA A 51 -3.36 4.14 -21.52
CA ALA A 51 -2.49 5.27 -21.26
C ALA A 51 -1.75 5.76 -22.50
N LYS A 52 -1.64 7.08 -22.63
CA LYS A 52 -0.89 7.72 -23.70
C LYS A 52 0.57 7.76 -23.31
N ILE A 53 1.42 7.07 -24.08
CA ILE A 53 2.86 7.03 -23.84
C ILE A 53 3.58 7.90 -24.87
N GLN A 54 4.48 8.75 -24.38
CA GLN A 54 5.36 9.59 -25.18
C GLN A 54 6.81 9.31 -24.79
N ILE A 55 7.68 9.12 -25.76
CA ILE A 55 9.10 8.85 -25.54
C ILE A 55 9.89 9.92 -26.28
N ALA A 56 10.87 10.52 -25.59
CA ALA A 56 11.75 11.52 -26.19
C ALA A 56 12.56 10.90 -27.35
N PRO A 57 12.99 11.70 -28.36
CA PRO A 57 13.71 11.17 -29.52
C PRO A 57 15.01 10.40 -29.20
N ASP A 58 15.68 10.76 -28.10
CA ASP A 58 16.89 10.07 -27.61
C ASP A 58 16.58 8.84 -26.74
N ALA A 59 15.30 8.63 -26.43
CA ALA A 59 14.76 7.63 -25.53
C ALA A 59 15.42 7.59 -24.14
N LEU A 60 15.94 8.74 -23.67
CA LEU A 60 16.44 8.88 -22.29
C LEU A 60 15.32 9.22 -21.30
N PHE A 61 14.19 9.70 -21.82
CA PHE A 61 13.03 10.08 -21.05
C PHE A 61 11.75 9.58 -21.73
N GLY A 62 10.80 9.10 -20.92
CA GLY A 62 9.46 8.75 -21.34
C GLY A 62 8.42 9.23 -20.33
N GLU A 63 7.20 9.43 -20.79
CA GLU A 63 6.10 9.92 -19.99
C GLU A 63 4.81 9.19 -20.36
N SER A 64 4.00 8.89 -19.35
CA SER A 64 2.66 8.35 -19.48
C SER A 64 1.68 9.14 -18.60
N ASN A 65 0.46 8.63 -18.41
CA ASN A 65 -0.56 9.31 -17.61
C ASN A 65 -0.11 9.53 -16.16
N HIS A 66 0.43 8.48 -15.53
CA HIS A 66 0.77 8.45 -14.11
C HIS A 66 2.28 8.41 -13.84
N TYR A 67 3.12 8.19 -14.86
CA TYR A 67 4.55 8.03 -14.68
C TYR A 67 5.39 8.98 -15.55
N THR A 68 6.61 9.22 -15.08
CA THR A 68 7.75 9.54 -15.93
C THR A 68 8.81 8.48 -15.76
N LEU A 69 9.49 8.10 -16.82
CA LEU A 69 10.60 7.16 -16.83
C LEU A 69 11.87 7.86 -17.29
N THR A 70 12.95 7.75 -16.51
CA THR A 70 14.26 8.32 -16.84
C THR A 70 15.32 7.24 -16.83
N PHE A 71 16.18 7.22 -17.85
CA PHE A 71 17.39 6.38 -17.86
C PHE A 71 18.53 7.21 -17.26
N ALA A 72 19.07 6.75 -16.13
CA ALA A 72 20.21 7.40 -15.50
C ALA A 72 21.47 7.27 -16.39
N GLU A 73 22.44 8.16 -16.16
CA GLU A 73 23.64 8.22 -16.98
C GLU A 73 24.52 6.97 -16.86
N ASP A 74 24.45 6.27 -15.73
CA ASP A 74 25.19 5.03 -15.45
C ASP A 74 24.71 3.83 -16.28
N LEU A 75 23.54 3.92 -16.92
CA LEU A 75 23.07 2.94 -17.90
C LEU A 75 23.69 3.14 -19.30
N ARG A 76 24.35 4.28 -19.55
CA ARG A 76 24.97 4.53 -20.86
C ARG A 76 26.16 3.60 -21.05
N GLY A 77 26.24 2.95 -22.21
CA GLY A 77 27.27 1.96 -22.53
C GLY A 77 26.98 0.55 -22.01
N LEU A 78 25.84 0.31 -21.36
CA LEU A 78 25.38 -1.03 -21.02
C LEU A 78 24.73 -1.68 -22.26
N GLU A 79 25.15 -2.91 -22.57
CA GLU A 79 24.59 -3.70 -23.68
C GLU A 79 23.06 -3.77 -23.54
N LYS A 80 22.31 -3.46 -24.62
CA LYS A 80 20.84 -3.29 -24.71
C LYS A 80 20.26 -1.91 -24.33
N PHE A 81 21.06 -1.00 -23.80
CA PHE A 81 20.61 0.37 -23.48
C PHE A 81 21.47 1.45 -24.13
N ASP A 82 22.41 1.05 -24.99
CA ASP A 82 23.32 1.96 -25.68
C ASP A 82 22.64 2.65 -26.87
N GLN A 83 21.74 1.95 -27.57
CA GLN A 83 21.03 2.49 -28.73
C GLN A 83 19.66 3.07 -28.36
N ALA A 84 19.31 4.22 -28.96
CA ALA A 84 18.03 4.88 -28.73
C ALA A 84 16.83 4.00 -29.08
N ALA A 85 16.92 3.18 -30.12
CA ALA A 85 15.84 2.27 -30.52
C ALA A 85 15.55 1.18 -29.48
N GLU A 86 16.59 0.68 -28.80
CA GLU A 86 16.46 -0.33 -27.74
C GLU A 86 15.81 0.30 -26.52
N ARG A 87 16.32 1.46 -26.08
CA ARG A 87 15.72 2.25 -24.99
C ARG A 87 14.26 2.60 -25.27
N HIS A 88 13.93 2.98 -26.51
CA HIS A 88 12.56 3.32 -26.89
C HIS A 88 11.63 2.11 -26.75
N THR A 89 12.04 0.96 -27.28
CA THR A 89 11.25 -0.28 -27.19
C THR A 89 11.04 -0.69 -25.73
N PHE A 90 12.11 -0.61 -24.93
CA PHE A 90 12.04 -0.89 -23.50
C PHE A 90 11.11 0.09 -22.78
N ALA A 91 11.28 1.40 -22.98
CA ALA A 91 10.51 2.44 -22.32
C ALA A 91 9.01 2.33 -22.61
N LEU A 92 8.65 2.00 -23.86
CA LEU A 92 7.25 1.79 -24.25
C LEU A 92 6.63 0.61 -23.49
N SER A 93 7.33 -0.52 -23.46
CA SER A 93 6.89 -1.71 -22.74
C SER A 93 6.82 -1.47 -21.22
N ALA A 94 7.85 -0.83 -20.66
CA ALA A 94 7.98 -0.50 -19.26
C ALA A 94 6.83 0.40 -18.79
N LEU A 95 6.58 1.51 -19.47
CA LEU A 95 5.50 2.43 -19.13
C LEU A 95 4.12 1.78 -19.31
N GLY A 96 3.92 1.01 -20.38
CA GLY A 96 2.66 0.27 -20.58
C GLY A 96 2.37 -0.71 -19.44
N TYR A 97 3.38 -1.47 -19.02
CA TYR A 97 3.26 -2.37 -17.88
C TYR A 97 2.98 -1.63 -16.56
N MET A 98 3.71 -0.54 -16.28
CA MET A 98 3.55 0.23 -15.05
C MET A 98 2.18 0.91 -14.94
N GLU A 99 1.61 1.34 -16.06
CA GLU A 99 0.25 1.87 -16.14
C GLU A 99 -0.79 0.80 -15.82
N SER A 100 -0.68 -0.38 -16.42
CA SER A 100 -1.58 -1.49 -16.07
C SER A 100 -1.46 -1.90 -14.59
N LEU A 101 -0.24 -1.83 -14.03
CA LEU A 101 -0.02 -2.14 -12.62
C LEU A 101 -0.59 -1.03 -11.72
N TYR A 102 -0.55 0.23 -12.15
CA TYR A 102 -1.19 1.35 -11.48
C TYR A 102 -2.69 1.16 -11.36
N ASP A 103 -3.34 0.76 -12.45
CA ASP A 103 -4.79 0.50 -12.48
C ASP A 103 -5.16 -0.61 -11.50
N ALA A 104 -4.36 -1.69 -11.47
CA ALA A 104 -4.54 -2.76 -10.49
C ALA A 104 -4.35 -2.32 -9.03
N MET A 105 -3.34 -1.48 -8.75
CA MET A 105 -3.14 -0.94 -7.40
C MET A 105 -4.28 -0.01 -6.99
N ASN A 106 -4.78 0.80 -7.92
CA ASN A 106 -5.96 1.63 -7.68
C ASN A 106 -7.19 0.77 -7.37
N ASP A 107 -7.38 -0.35 -8.05
CA ASP A 107 -8.44 -1.28 -7.67
C ASP A 107 -8.21 -1.86 -6.28
N TYR A 108 -7.00 -2.31 -6.00
CA TYR A 108 -6.70 -2.94 -4.72
C TYR A 108 -6.86 -2.01 -3.51
N PHE A 109 -6.47 -0.74 -3.64
CA PHE A 109 -6.48 0.22 -2.54
C PHE A 109 -7.65 1.21 -2.59
N GLY A 110 -8.29 1.38 -3.75
CA GLY A 110 -9.44 2.27 -3.95
C GLY A 110 -9.11 3.75 -3.87
N PHE A 111 -7.85 4.12 -4.09
CA PHE A 111 -7.40 5.51 -4.20
C PHE A 111 -6.22 5.62 -5.15
N GLN A 112 -5.96 6.85 -5.61
CA GLN A 112 -4.88 7.18 -6.53
C GLN A 112 -3.96 8.27 -5.95
N PRO A 113 -2.63 8.13 -6.05
CA PRO A 113 -1.72 9.25 -5.84
C PRO A 113 -2.05 10.40 -6.79
N LYS A 114 -2.02 11.64 -6.27
CA LYS A 114 -2.28 12.84 -7.10
C LYS A 114 -1.07 13.25 -7.96
N HIS A 115 0.12 12.83 -7.57
CA HIS A 115 1.36 13.20 -8.23
C HIS A 115 1.80 12.06 -9.15
N LYS A 116 2.42 12.42 -10.28
CA LYS A 116 3.10 11.42 -11.11
C LYS A 116 4.21 10.75 -10.31
N ILE A 117 4.43 9.48 -10.61
CA ILE A 117 5.48 8.67 -10.03
C ILE A 117 6.70 8.75 -10.96
N HIS A 118 7.80 9.26 -10.43
CA HIS A 118 9.04 9.44 -11.18
C HIS A 118 9.93 8.22 -11.03
N VAL A 119 10.00 7.39 -12.08
CA VAL A 119 10.82 6.18 -12.13
C VAL A 119 12.17 6.51 -12.76
N THR A 120 13.25 6.21 -12.07
CA THR A 120 14.62 6.29 -12.61
C THR A 120 15.23 4.90 -12.66
N LEU A 121 15.69 4.51 -13.83
CA LEU A 121 16.40 3.25 -14.05
C LEU A 121 17.90 3.51 -13.98
N HIS A 122 18.60 2.65 -13.25
CA HIS A 122 20.05 2.70 -13.00
C HIS A 122 20.69 1.37 -13.41
N ASP A 123 21.98 1.36 -13.69
CA ASP A 123 22.75 0.11 -13.62
C ASP A 123 22.99 -0.22 -12.14
N VAL A 124 23.57 0.75 -11.42
CA VAL A 124 23.97 0.63 -10.02
C VAL A 124 23.40 1.81 -9.25
N TYR A 125 22.44 1.55 -8.36
CA TYR A 125 21.90 2.57 -7.47
C TYR A 125 22.51 2.44 -6.07
N ARG A 126 23.08 3.55 -5.56
CA ARG A 126 23.72 3.61 -4.22
C ARG A 126 24.74 2.48 -3.97
N GLY A 127 25.49 2.12 -5.01
CA GLY A 127 26.54 1.10 -4.94
C GLY A 127 26.04 -0.35 -5.02
N THR A 128 24.77 -0.60 -5.36
CA THR A 128 24.22 -1.95 -5.52
C THR A 128 23.32 -2.09 -6.74
N ARG A 129 23.27 -3.32 -7.30
CA ARG A 129 22.32 -3.73 -8.35
C ARG A 129 21.08 -4.45 -7.79
N HIS A 130 20.98 -4.57 -6.46
CA HIS A 130 20.04 -5.46 -5.78
C HIS A 130 19.12 -4.75 -4.79
N ALA A 131 18.92 -3.45 -4.95
CA ALA A 131 18.00 -2.69 -4.11
C ALA A 131 17.23 -1.68 -4.97
N ALA A 132 15.93 -1.92 -5.10
CA ALA A 132 15.00 -0.90 -5.55
C ALA A 132 14.53 -0.08 -4.34
N THR A 133 14.17 1.19 -4.56
CA THR A 133 13.66 2.04 -3.48
C THR A 133 12.55 2.96 -3.96
N THR A 134 11.51 3.09 -3.15
CA THR A 134 10.45 4.07 -3.36
C THR A 134 10.49 5.16 -2.29
N GLY A 135 10.45 6.41 -2.73
CA GLY A 135 10.50 7.60 -1.91
C GLY A 135 9.27 8.49 -2.09
N THR A 136 8.94 9.25 -1.05
CA THR A 136 7.91 10.29 -1.12
C THR A 136 8.44 11.54 -0.44
N ARG A 137 8.51 12.64 -1.17
CA ARG A 137 8.81 13.95 -0.60
C ARG A 137 7.52 14.69 -0.31
N TYR A 138 7.56 15.45 0.77
CA TYR A 138 6.45 16.28 1.19
C TYR A 138 6.95 17.55 1.84
N ARG A 139 6.06 18.55 1.87
CA ARG A 139 6.22 19.75 2.68
C ARG A 139 5.12 19.83 3.72
N GLN A 140 5.40 20.44 4.85
CA GLN A 140 4.39 20.86 5.81
C GLN A 140 3.91 22.26 5.46
N GLY A 141 2.61 22.52 5.57
CA GLY A 141 2.03 23.84 5.33
C GLY A 141 0.88 24.10 6.29
N TYR A 142 0.77 25.34 6.77
CA TYR A 142 -0.35 25.75 7.62
C TYR A 142 -1.55 26.10 6.74
N GLN A 143 -2.68 25.40 6.94
CA GLN A 143 -3.92 25.63 6.22
C GLN A 143 -5.10 25.27 7.12
N ASP A 144 -6.17 26.07 7.07
CA ASP A 144 -7.41 25.85 7.83
C ASP A 144 -7.19 25.63 9.34
N GLY A 145 -6.25 26.37 9.93
CA GLY A 145 -5.96 26.32 11.36
C GLY A 145 -5.02 25.20 11.80
N ALA A 146 -4.53 24.35 10.88
CA ALA A 146 -3.68 23.20 11.20
C ALA A 146 -2.45 23.09 10.27
N TYR A 147 -1.39 22.44 10.75
CA TYR A 147 -0.29 21.99 9.89
C TYR A 147 -0.70 20.72 9.15
N LEU A 148 -0.56 20.75 7.83
CA LEU A 148 -0.91 19.65 6.94
C LEU A 148 0.29 19.24 6.10
N LYS A 149 0.45 17.92 5.91
CA LYS A 149 1.37 17.33 4.94
C LYS A 149 0.80 17.47 3.52
N PHE A 150 1.62 17.99 2.63
CA PHE A 150 1.38 18.04 1.19
C PHE A 150 2.47 17.26 0.48
N ILE A 151 2.09 16.19 -0.22
CA ILE A 151 3.01 15.47 -1.10
C ILE A 151 3.48 16.44 -2.19
N THR A 152 4.76 16.36 -2.51
CA THR A 152 5.36 17.16 -3.59
C THR A 152 5.91 16.28 -4.69
N GLU A 153 6.34 15.07 -4.35
CA GLU A 153 7.02 14.17 -5.28
C GLU A 153 6.91 12.73 -4.80
N ILE A 154 6.78 11.79 -5.74
CA ILE A 154 6.90 10.35 -5.52
C ILE A 154 7.96 9.85 -6.49
N THR A 155 8.99 9.19 -5.99
CA THR A 155 10.12 8.72 -6.78
C THR A 155 10.31 7.22 -6.58
N MET A 156 10.73 6.52 -7.64
CA MET A 156 11.15 5.14 -7.57
C MET A 156 12.50 5.02 -8.28
N ASP A 157 13.49 4.48 -7.58
CA ASP A 157 14.81 4.22 -8.14
C ASP A 157 14.98 2.70 -8.26
N PHE A 158 15.27 2.24 -9.47
CA PHE A 158 15.50 0.83 -9.75
C PHE A 158 16.83 0.60 -10.47
N PRO A 159 17.72 -0.24 -9.93
CA PRO A 159 18.63 -0.99 -10.78
C PRO A 159 17.85 -1.82 -11.81
N ILE A 160 18.26 -1.85 -13.08
CA ILE A 160 17.57 -2.62 -14.14
C ILE A 160 17.36 -4.09 -13.74
N ALA A 161 18.35 -4.71 -13.10
CA ALA A 161 18.25 -6.10 -12.62
C ALA A 161 17.10 -6.32 -11.61
N MET A 162 16.74 -5.29 -10.86
CA MET A 162 15.56 -5.30 -9.97
C MET A 162 14.31 -4.89 -10.73
N TYR A 163 14.41 -3.91 -11.64
CA TYR A 163 13.28 -3.50 -12.46
C TYR A 163 12.74 -4.66 -13.28
N GLU A 164 13.56 -5.56 -13.82
CA GLU A 164 13.10 -6.70 -14.64
C GLU A 164 12.32 -7.74 -13.84
N GLN A 165 12.46 -7.77 -12.51
CA GLN A 165 11.70 -8.65 -11.62
C GLN A 165 10.28 -8.09 -11.40
N SER A 166 9.26 -8.78 -11.93
CA SER A 166 7.87 -8.31 -11.90
C SER A 166 7.32 -8.12 -10.49
N ASP A 167 7.71 -9.01 -9.58
CA ASP A 167 7.28 -8.99 -8.19
C ASP A 167 7.90 -7.82 -7.41
N VAL A 168 9.16 -7.47 -7.70
CA VAL A 168 9.81 -6.27 -7.16
C VAL A 168 9.12 -4.99 -7.64
N ARG A 169 8.77 -4.88 -8.93
CA ARG A 169 8.02 -3.72 -9.44
C ARG A 169 6.69 -3.53 -8.70
N ALA A 170 5.97 -4.63 -8.45
CA ALA A 170 4.70 -4.61 -7.73
C ALA A 170 4.85 -4.24 -6.25
N HIS A 171 5.91 -4.74 -5.61
CA HIS A 171 6.28 -4.37 -4.24
C HIS A 171 6.53 -2.86 -4.12
N GLU A 172 7.42 -2.32 -4.94
CA GLU A 172 7.78 -0.90 -4.89
C GLU A 172 6.60 0.00 -5.29
N LEU A 173 5.80 -0.39 -6.27
CA LEU A 173 4.64 0.42 -6.63
C LEU A 173 3.61 0.48 -5.50
N THR A 174 3.48 -0.59 -4.70
CA THR A 174 2.65 -0.55 -3.49
C THR A 174 3.09 0.57 -2.57
N HIS A 175 4.40 0.73 -2.35
CA HIS A 175 4.95 1.83 -1.55
C HIS A 175 4.67 3.20 -2.18
N ALA A 176 4.63 3.33 -3.50
CA ALA A 176 4.27 4.59 -4.16
C ALA A 176 2.82 5.03 -3.83
N PHE A 177 1.93 4.05 -3.63
CA PHE A 177 0.56 4.30 -3.16
C PHE A 177 0.49 4.53 -1.65
N THR A 178 1.19 3.73 -0.86
CA THR A 178 1.01 3.71 0.61
C THR A 178 1.83 4.77 1.34
N ASN A 179 3.01 5.18 0.84
CA ASN A 179 3.90 6.14 1.51
C ASN A 179 3.33 7.57 1.60
N ILE A 180 2.25 7.87 0.87
CA ILE A 180 1.50 9.11 1.06
C ILE A 180 0.85 9.14 2.46
N TYR A 181 0.51 7.98 3.00
CA TYR A 181 0.06 7.80 4.38
C TYR A 181 1.25 7.64 5.32
N PHE A 182 1.04 7.99 6.58
CA PHE A 182 2.02 7.76 7.64
C PHE A 182 1.88 6.36 8.25
N LEU A 183 1.89 5.30 7.45
CA LEU A 183 1.65 3.95 7.95
C LEU A 183 2.83 3.46 8.82
N PRO A 184 2.58 2.60 9.84
CA PRO A 184 3.64 1.83 10.47
C PRO A 184 4.38 0.98 9.43
N THR A 185 5.70 0.85 9.58
CA THR A 185 6.56 0.08 8.66
C THR A 185 5.99 -1.32 8.39
N TRP A 186 5.66 -2.06 9.45
CA TRP A 186 5.16 -3.42 9.31
C TRP A 186 3.91 -3.50 8.44
N PHE A 187 3.03 -2.49 8.51
CA PHE A 187 1.82 -2.50 7.72
C PHE A 187 2.11 -2.15 6.25
N SER A 188 2.96 -1.15 5.99
CA SER A 188 3.37 -0.81 4.62
C SER A 188 4.07 -1.98 3.93
N GLU A 189 5.04 -2.60 4.59
CA GLU A 189 5.77 -3.75 4.08
C GLU A 189 4.89 -5.00 3.98
N GLY A 190 3.92 -5.17 4.90
CA GLY A 190 2.94 -6.24 4.84
C GLY A 190 2.01 -6.12 3.62
N LEU A 191 1.58 -4.91 3.27
CA LEU A 191 0.81 -4.65 2.03
C LEU A 191 1.66 -4.90 0.79
N ALA A 192 2.90 -4.40 0.76
CA ALA A 192 3.82 -4.61 -0.36
C ALA A 192 4.13 -6.10 -0.56
N GLY A 193 4.38 -6.84 0.53
CA GLY A 193 4.55 -8.29 0.51
C GLY A 193 3.30 -9.05 0.06
N LEU A 194 2.10 -8.58 0.44
CA LEU A 194 0.83 -9.16 -0.03
C LEU A 194 0.66 -9.03 -1.54
N ILE A 195 0.92 -7.84 -2.09
CA ILE A 195 0.89 -7.62 -3.54
C ILE A 195 1.99 -8.43 -4.24
N GLN A 196 3.22 -8.41 -3.73
CA GLN A 196 4.32 -9.17 -4.30
C GLN A 196 4.02 -10.68 -4.36
N ALA A 197 3.54 -11.26 -3.26
CA ALA A 197 3.34 -12.70 -3.14
C ALA A 197 2.04 -13.15 -3.83
N GLU A 198 0.93 -12.52 -3.51
CA GLU A 198 -0.37 -13.02 -3.97
C GLU A 198 -0.70 -12.50 -5.36
N TYR A 199 -0.48 -11.22 -5.63
CA TYR A 199 -0.82 -10.59 -6.91
C TYR A 199 0.21 -10.90 -7.99
N ALA A 200 1.48 -10.56 -7.76
CA ALA A 200 2.56 -10.76 -8.73
C ALA A 200 3.13 -12.18 -8.76
N LYS A 201 2.62 -13.09 -7.91
CA LYS A 201 3.03 -14.49 -7.81
C LYS A 201 4.53 -14.66 -7.52
N GLY A 202 5.11 -13.76 -6.72
CA GLY A 202 6.49 -13.87 -6.25
C GLY A 202 6.63 -14.93 -5.15
N ASP A 203 7.74 -15.67 -5.17
CA ASP A 203 8.02 -16.77 -4.23
C ASP A 203 8.77 -16.32 -2.96
N SER A 204 9.02 -15.02 -2.80
CA SER A 204 9.90 -14.46 -1.77
C SER A 204 9.28 -14.44 -0.36
N HIS A 205 7.95 -14.48 -0.26
CA HIS A 205 7.23 -14.37 1.01
C HIS A 205 6.50 -15.66 1.35
N THR A 206 6.68 -16.13 2.58
CA THR A 206 6.02 -17.33 3.10
C THR A 206 5.02 -16.94 4.17
N LYS A 207 3.78 -17.44 4.04
CA LYS A 207 2.75 -17.25 5.06
C LYS A 207 3.09 -18.06 6.31
N LEU A 208 3.09 -17.40 7.46
CA LEU A 208 3.48 -17.95 8.76
C LEU A 208 2.25 -18.18 9.64
N ASN A 209 2.37 -19.09 10.59
CA ASN A 209 1.40 -19.21 11.67
C ASN A 209 1.61 -18.06 12.66
N LEU A 210 0.64 -17.15 12.75
CA LEU A 210 0.80 -15.93 13.54
C LEU A 210 1.14 -16.19 15.02
N ARG A 211 0.52 -17.20 15.65
CA ARG A 211 0.81 -17.53 17.06
C ARG A 211 2.10 -18.34 17.20
N GLY A 212 2.31 -19.33 16.34
CA GLY A 212 3.46 -20.23 16.39
C GLY A 212 4.78 -19.59 15.98
N ASN A 213 4.73 -18.50 15.21
CA ASN A 213 5.92 -17.78 14.74
C ASN A 213 6.07 -16.39 15.37
N LEU A 214 5.31 -16.06 16.43
CA LEU A 214 5.45 -14.77 17.11
C LEU A 214 6.87 -14.56 17.64
N LYS A 215 7.43 -13.37 17.40
CA LYS A 215 8.67 -12.91 18.05
C LYS A 215 8.40 -11.63 18.82
N LEU A 216 8.99 -11.55 20.01
CA LEU A 216 8.89 -10.41 20.90
C LEU A 216 10.23 -9.68 20.98
N ASN A 217 10.18 -8.38 21.21
CA ASN A 217 11.37 -7.60 21.55
C ASN A 217 11.69 -7.69 23.05
N LEU A 218 12.66 -6.90 23.52
CA LEU A 218 13.12 -6.92 24.91
C LEU A 218 12.06 -6.45 25.91
N ASP A 219 11.07 -5.68 25.47
CA ASP A 219 9.95 -5.19 26.29
C ASP A 219 8.77 -6.17 26.31
N GLY A 220 8.90 -7.34 25.67
CA GLY A 220 7.85 -8.34 25.57
C GLY A 220 6.71 -7.97 24.62
N VAL A 221 6.89 -6.94 23.79
CA VAL A 221 5.91 -6.56 22.75
C VAL A 221 6.32 -7.14 21.39
N ASN A 222 5.37 -7.19 20.46
CA ASN A 222 5.62 -7.69 19.11
C ASN A 222 6.83 -6.99 18.46
N ALA A 223 7.80 -7.76 17.97
CA ALA A 223 9.03 -7.24 17.35
C ALA A 223 8.81 -6.53 15.99
N LEU A 224 7.55 -6.40 15.54
CA LEU A 224 7.17 -5.49 14.47
C LEU A 224 7.03 -4.03 14.93
N GLU A 225 6.77 -3.77 16.22
CA GLU A 225 6.51 -2.41 16.71
C GLU A 225 7.75 -1.52 16.72
N ASP A 226 8.93 -2.11 16.90
CA ASP A 226 10.22 -1.42 16.85
C ASP A 226 10.88 -1.47 15.47
N TRP A 227 10.16 -1.98 14.45
CA TRP A 227 10.72 -2.09 13.11
C TRP A 227 10.73 -0.75 12.38
N ALA A 228 11.92 -0.15 12.28
CA ALA A 228 12.15 1.11 11.58
C ALA A 228 12.45 0.96 10.07
N GLY A 229 12.20 -0.22 9.48
CA GLY A 229 12.49 -0.51 8.08
C GLY A 229 13.94 -0.92 7.84
N HIS A 230 14.49 -0.56 6.67
CA HIS A 230 15.83 -0.92 6.22
C HIS A 230 16.93 -0.05 6.82
N THR A 231 17.18 -0.16 8.13
CA THR A 231 18.40 0.41 8.69
C THR A 231 19.56 -0.58 8.52
N GLY A 232 20.19 -0.54 7.33
CA GLY A 232 21.51 -1.14 7.09
C GLY A 232 21.56 -2.50 6.41
N ASP A 233 20.42 -3.14 6.13
CA ASP A 233 20.36 -4.48 5.56
C ASP A 233 19.14 -4.64 4.64
N SER A 234 19.38 -4.89 3.35
CA SER A 234 18.33 -5.23 2.37
C SER A 234 17.60 -6.51 2.81
N PRO A 235 16.34 -6.76 2.39
CA PRO A 235 15.69 -8.06 2.59
C PRO A 235 16.56 -9.24 2.12
N LEU A 236 17.49 -8.96 1.20
CA LEU A 236 18.43 -9.90 0.60
C LEU A 236 19.73 -10.10 1.39
N THR A 237 20.07 -9.27 2.38
CA THR A 237 21.31 -9.44 3.17
C THR A 237 21.20 -10.45 4.31
N GLY A 238 20.06 -11.16 4.42
CA GLY A 238 20.02 -12.46 5.11
C GLY A 238 19.91 -12.42 6.62
N ASN A 239 19.59 -11.28 7.26
CA ASN A 239 19.26 -11.27 8.68
C ASN A 239 17.93 -12.02 8.91
N PRO A 240 17.92 -13.14 9.68
CA PRO A 240 16.71 -13.93 9.93
C PRO A 240 15.57 -13.12 10.56
N LEU A 241 15.88 -12.07 11.34
CA LEU A 241 14.87 -11.22 11.95
C LEU A 241 14.19 -10.35 10.89
N THR A 242 14.93 -9.74 9.97
CA THR A 242 14.36 -8.94 8.87
C THR A 242 13.45 -9.81 8.00
N ARG A 243 13.91 -11.00 7.60
CA ARG A 243 13.09 -11.94 6.82
C ARG A 243 11.82 -12.36 7.57
N TRP A 244 11.93 -12.58 8.89
CA TRP A 244 10.76 -12.84 9.71
C TRP A 244 9.79 -11.65 9.73
N ARG A 245 10.29 -10.41 9.89
CA ARG A 245 9.44 -9.20 9.91
C ARG A 245 8.63 -9.05 8.62
N TYR A 246 9.24 -9.27 7.47
CA TYR A 246 8.55 -9.30 6.17
C TYR A 246 7.44 -10.35 6.12
N ASN A 247 7.81 -11.62 6.34
CA ASN A 247 6.88 -12.74 6.27
C ASN A 247 5.74 -12.61 7.28
N TYR A 248 6.04 -12.18 8.51
CA TYR A 248 5.06 -12.04 9.57
C TYR A 248 4.10 -10.87 9.31
N SER A 249 4.62 -9.74 8.83
CA SER A 249 3.80 -8.60 8.39
C SER A 249 2.84 -8.98 7.26
N TYR A 250 3.37 -9.62 6.20
CA TYR A 250 2.57 -10.19 5.11
C TYR A 250 1.49 -11.14 5.65
N SER A 251 1.83 -12.02 6.60
CA SER A 251 0.89 -12.99 7.16
C SER A 251 -0.26 -12.33 7.91
N ILE A 252 -0.01 -11.25 8.67
CA ILE A 252 -1.06 -10.48 9.35
C ILE A 252 -1.99 -9.85 8.31
N VAL A 253 -1.42 -9.16 7.33
CA VAL A 253 -2.17 -8.44 6.31
C VAL A 253 -3.00 -9.42 5.46
N SER A 254 -2.39 -10.51 5.00
CA SER A 254 -3.08 -11.59 4.29
C SER A 254 -4.24 -12.16 5.12
N LYS A 255 -4.04 -12.43 6.42
CA LYS A 255 -5.10 -12.95 7.31
C LYS A 255 -6.29 -11.99 7.45
N LEU A 256 -6.04 -10.69 7.59
CA LEU A 256 -7.10 -9.68 7.70
C LEU A 256 -7.92 -9.61 6.40
N ARG A 257 -7.27 -9.67 5.23
CA ARG A 257 -7.97 -9.72 3.95
C ARG A 257 -8.79 -11.00 3.79
N GLU A 258 -8.24 -12.15 4.16
CA GLU A 258 -8.97 -13.42 4.12
C GLU A 258 -10.22 -13.40 5.00
N ASP A 259 -10.13 -12.85 6.21
CA ASP A 259 -11.24 -12.84 7.15
C ASP A 259 -12.33 -11.82 6.81
N TYR A 260 -11.95 -10.68 6.24
CA TYR A 260 -12.84 -9.52 6.07
C TYR A 260 -13.11 -9.14 4.61
N GLY A 261 -12.63 -9.94 3.66
CA GLY A 261 -12.90 -9.83 2.23
C GLY A 261 -11.90 -8.99 1.43
N ASP A 262 -11.93 -9.17 0.11
CA ASP A 262 -10.99 -8.55 -0.84
C ASP A 262 -10.97 -7.02 -0.84
N ASP A 263 -12.08 -6.39 -0.46
CA ASP A 263 -12.23 -4.94 -0.39
C ASP A 263 -11.94 -4.38 1.02
N PHE A 264 -11.46 -5.20 1.95
CA PHE A 264 -11.11 -4.77 3.30
C PHE A 264 -10.18 -3.54 3.30
N TYR A 265 -9.07 -3.59 2.54
CA TYR A 265 -8.13 -2.47 2.49
C TYR A 265 -8.70 -1.23 1.81
N VAL A 266 -9.58 -1.40 0.82
CA VAL A 266 -10.32 -0.27 0.23
C VAL A 266 -11.16 0.44 1.28
N ARG A 267 -11.86 -0.31 2.15
CA ARG A 267 -12.63 0.28 3.26
C ARG A 267 -11.71 0.98 4.26
N VAL A 268 -10.59 0.36 4.64
CA VAL A 268 -9.61 0.95 5.57
C VAL A 268 -9.08 2.29 5.03
N PHE A 269 -8.57 2.32 3.80
CA PHE A 269 -8.03 3.55 3.21
C PHE A 269 -9.10 4.62 3.02
N ARG A 270 -10.34 4.25 2.66
CA ARG A 270 -11.47 5.19 2.60
C ARG A 270 -11.75 5.85 3.94
N LEU A 271 -11.75 5.09 5.04
CA LEU A 271 -11.97 5.62 6.38
C LEU A 271 -10.83 6.55 6.82
N MET A 272 -9.57 6.16 6.57
CA MET A 272 -8.40 7.01 6.87
C MET A 272 -8.38 8.30 6.03
N ALA A 273 -8.83 8.22 4.78
CA ALA A 273 -8.96 9.37 3.89
C ALA A 273 -10.07 10.34 4.34
N ALA A 274 -11.21 9.82 4.80
CA ALA A 274 -12.31 10.62 5.33
C ALA A 274 -11.89 11.48 6.52
N ASP A 275 -10.98 10.97 7.36
CA ASP A 275 -10.40 11.71 8.49
C ASP A 275 -9.12 12.48 8.12
N ARG A 276 -8.72 12.46 6.85
CA ARG A 276 -7.55 13.13 6.28
C ARG A 276 -6.24 12.77 6.98
N LEU A 277 -6.08 11.52 7.44
CA LEU A 277 -4.90 11.09 8.21
C LEU A 277 -3.59 11.19 7.42
N HIS A 278 -3.65 11.00 6.10
CA HIS A 278 -2.51 11.18 5.21
C HIS A 278 -1.94 12.61 5.23
N GLN A 279 -2.74 13.60 5.64
CA GLN A 279 -2.32 15.01 5.75
C GLN A 279 -2.14 15.45 7.20
N ARG A 280 -3.05 15.04 8.10
CA ARG A 280 -3.17 15.60 9.45
C ARG A 280 -2.24 14.97 10.47
N LEU A 281 -1.71 13.77 10.21
CA LEU A 281 -0.82 13.15 11.19
C LEU A 281 0.52 13.89 11.24
N PRO A 282 1.06 14.16 12.44
CA PRO A 282 2.36 14.83 12.61
C PRO A 282 3.55 13.90 12.33
N GLY A 283 3.32 12.59 12.20
CA GLY A 283 4.32 11.56 11.98
C GLY A 283 3.68 10.19 11.82
N THR A 284 4.48 9.13 11.96
CA THR A 284 4.03 7.73 11.83
C THR A 284 2.81 7.46 12.70
N MET A 285 1.79 6.87 12.08
CA MET A 285 0.52 6.50 12.70
C MET A 285 0.76 5.48 13.80
N ASN A 286 0.11 5.69 14.94
CA ASN A 286 0.15 4.74 16.04
C ASN A 286 -0.60 3.45 15.67
N ASN A 287 -0.11 2.28 16.12
CA ASN A 287 -0.78 1.00 15.89
C ASN A 287 -2.24 0.98 16.40
N SER A 288 -2.56 1.64 17.52
CA SER A 288 -3.92 1.77 18.03
C SER A 288 -4.83 2.57 17.09
N PHE A 289 -4.30 3.58 16.39
CA PHE A 289 -5.07 4.32 15.38
C PHE A 289 -5.36 3.40 14.20
N LEU A 290 -4.34 2.70 13.70
CA LEU A 290 -4.49 1.79 12.58
C LEU A 290 -5.51 0.67 12.89
N VAL A 291 -5.42 0.07 14.07
CA VAL A 291 -6.35 -1.00 14.51
C VAL A 291 -7.77 -0.48 14.73
N TYR A 292 -7.95 0.79 15.12
CA TYR A 292 -9.27 1.41 15.10
C TYR A 292 -9.87 1.37 13.68
N TYR A 293 -9.14 1.83 12.66
CA TYR A 293 -9.62 1.81 11.27
C TYR A 293 -9.82 0.40 10.72
N PHE A 294 -8.98 -0.56 11.10
CA PHE A 294 -9.22 -1.97 10.80
C PHE A 294 -10.52 -2.48 11.43
N SER A 295 -10.77 -2.15 12.69
CA SER A 295 -11.99 -2.56 13.40
C SER A 295 -13.26 -1.97 12.76
N GLN A 296 -13.20 -0.69 12.38
CA GLN A 296 -14.28 -0.04 11.64
C GLN A 296 -14.52 -0.68 10.26
N ALA A 297 -13.44 -1.02 9.53
CA ALA A 297 -13.55 -1.68 8.23
C ALA A 297 -14.02 -3.14 8.31
N ALA A 298 -13.72 -3.84 9.41
CA ALA A 298 -14.12 -5.21 9.67
C ALA A 298 -15.55 -5.31 10.26
N GLY A 299 -16.06 -4.23 10.84
CA GLY A 299 -17.33 -4.23 11.56
C GLY A 299 -17.27 -4.93 12.92
N VAL A 300 -16.08 -5.28 13.41
CA VAL A 300 -15.84 -5.95 14.69
C VAL A 300 -14.60 -5.38 15.37
N ASP A 301 -14.51 -5.52 16.70
CA ASP A 301 -13.36 -5.07 17.48
C ASP A 301 -12.15 -6.00 17.26
N LEU A 302 -11.09 -5.49 16.63
CA LEU A 302 -9.86 -6.24 16.35
C LEU A 302 -8.78 -6.06 17.42
N VAL A 303 -9.01 -5.23 18.45
CA VAL A 303 -8.04 -5.07 19.54
C VAL A 303 -7.67 -6.42 20.17
N PRO A 304 -8.60 -7.34 20.48
CA PRO A 304 -8.25 -8.64 21.04
C PRO A 304 -7.33 -9.47 20.12
N PHE A 305 -7.62 -9.49 18.81
CA PHE A 305 -6.78 -10.21 17.83
C PHE A 305 -5.34 -9.72 17.87
N PHE A 306 -5.10 -8.41 17.85
CA PHE A 306 -3.74 -7.88 17.89
C PHE A 306 -3.08 -7.98 19.27
N GLN A 307 -3.84 -7.93 20.36
CA GLN A 307 -3.32 -8.19 21.71
C GLN A 307 -2.84 -9.64 21.88
N GLU A 308 -3.50 -10.61 21.24
CA GLU A 308 -2.98 -11.99 21.18
C GLU A 308 -1.63 -12.07 20.45
N LEU A 309 -1.43 -11.20 19.45
CA LEU A 309 -0.16 -11.04 18.75
C LEU A 309 0.83 -10.14 19.52
N GLN A 310 0.53 -9.80 20.78
CA GLN A 310 1.37 -8.99 21.67
C GLN A 310 1.67 -7.57 21.15
N PHE A 311 0.76 -6.98 20.36
CA PHE A 311 0.81 -5.55 20.10
C PHE A 311 0.30 -4.76 21.32
N LYS A 312 1.02 -3.70 21.67
CA LYS A 312 0.67 -2.76 22.72
C LYS A 312 -0.40 -1.79 22.23
N LEU A 313 -1.65 -2.18 22.41
CA LEU A 313 -2.80 -1.42 21.93
C LEU A 313 -3.70 -0.95 23.06
N ARG A 314 -4.31 0.23 22.85
CA ARG A 314 -5.50 0.66 23.57
C ARG A 314 -6.68 0.71 22.60
N LYS A 315 -7.85 0.33 23.08
CA LYS A 315 -9.09 0.60 22.36
C LYS A 315 -9.30 2.11 22.29
N LEU A 316 -9.69 2.59 21.11
CA LEU A 316 -9.91 3.99 20.83
C LEU A 316 -11.30 4.19 20.24
N GLU A 317 -11.87 5.35 20.52
CA GLU A 317 -12.96 5.93 19.77
C GLU A 317 -12.43 6.97 18.77
N LYS A 318 -13.27 7.35 17.80
CA LYS A 318 -12.89 8.37 16.80
C LYS A 318 -12.44 9.67 17.45
N SER A 319 -13.12 10.09 18.52
CA SER A 319 -12.80 11.30 19.27
C SER A 319 -11.38 11.28 19.83
N ASP A 320 -10.92 10.14 20.32
CA ASP A 320 -9.58 10.00 20.92
C ASP A 320 -8.49 10.23 19.87
N ILE A 321 -8.71 9.74 18.65
CA ILE A 321 -7.80 9.91 17.51
C ILE A 321 -7.74 11.38 17.10
N LEU A 322 -8.90 12.01 16.91
CA LEU A 322 -8.98 13.40 16.49
C LEU A 322 -8.42 14.36 17.55
N GLN A 323 -8.68 14.10 18.83
CA GLN A 323 -8.11 14.85 19.93
C GLN A 323 -6.59 14.74 19.94
N ALA A 324 -6.05 13.52 19.86
CA ALA A 324 -4.60 13.32 19.85
C ALA A 324 -3.92 13.99 18.64
N ILE A 325 -4.58 14.04 17.48
CA ILE A 325 -4.08 14.79 16.30
C ILE A 325 -4.04 16.29 16.59
N ASP A 326 -5.10 16.83 17.19
CA ASP A 326 -5.20 18.27 17.48
C ASP A 326 -4.24 18.69 18.62
N GLU A 327 -3.97 17.82 19.60
CA GLU A 327 -2.97 18.05 20.66
C GLU A 327 -1.53 18.07 20.11
N LEU A 328 -1.23 17.20 19.13
CA LEU A 328 0.10 17.13 18.52
C LEU A 328 0.31 18.18 17.42
N ASN A 329 -0.77 18.76 16.89
CA ASN A 329 -0.75 19.90 15.97
C ASN A 329 -1.44 21.11 16.62
N PRO A 330 -0.86 21.71 17.67
CA PRO A 330 -1.54 22.76 18.42
C PRO A 330 -1.88 23.93 17.49
N ARG A 331 -3.17 24.24 17.42
CA ARG A 331 -3.65 25.45 16.73
C ARG A 331 -3.07 26.65 17.46
N ARG A 332 -2.38 27.55 16.74
CA ARG A 332 -2.03 28.85 17.33
C ARG A 332 -3.32 29.66 17.44
N ASN A 333 -3.69 30.03 18.67
CA ASN A 333 -4.73 31.02 18.96
C ASN A 333 -4.33 32.39 18.40
#